data_AF-A0A182SUM3-F1
#
_entry.id   AF-A0A182SUM3-F1
#
_cell.length_a   1.000
_cell.length_b   1.000
_cell.length_c   1.000
_cell.angle_alpha   90.00
_cell.angle_beta   90.00
_cell.angle_gamma   90.00
#
_symmetry.space_group_name_H-M   'P 1'
#
loop_
_entity.id
_entity.type
_entity.pdbx_description
1 polymer ?
#
loop_
_entity_poly.entity_id
_entity_poly.type
_entity_poly.pdbx_seq_one_letter_code
_entity_poly.pdbx_strand_id
1 'polypeptide(L)'
;MSKALPQASDNQLLLVKLITGIRIMSVDSFIQTMHQVIKSPPPIYQPPSGLNLEVSALELLYFFLISGVSPAQYTDCWSSLYALLKDCLGLQITAQFVALSILNEFVQRCPTMPFSDKKDLRDLHDVTSRLVEAVSNVAGSCLEQTTWLRRNLSVKEEFSSIESTGKDGLLMPSRLLMPSSQHYSIQAQSILANILASLLDVAFSSQEKDKVTTIVTGVMYNIVPYLKTHTVKNIPTFHACSNLLASLSTYQYIRKAWRKDALDLLLDTAFFQMDSRCLPYWKTILDSLMTCDNTTFRDLMNRLPLAQTGTLNIFTSKEQEYEQRALVLKRLAFIIFCSEVDQYHKYMPEIQEQLANSLRLPQVVPLIQSAVFLCFRVLLLRMSADHVTSLWPIIIAEMVQVFLSIEQELLTDTEEFSQHIRMLSGLDTAWVTNTSNGLYSYGHPHWRMVQLETAKLLELGCVLPATILPHFQMYRWAFVSSQNENLHKTGGYDEKKMAFIPHVSRISQLMDLRYTSHSPSINTLQDLYGFFSTLSMRWPSHISYSDTDKDTKQCLEEVEYVLALDFLEKI
;
A
#
# COMPACT_ATOMS: atom_id res chain seq x y z
N MET A 1 -15.01 7.24 5.38
CA MET A 1 -15.36 5.91 4.83
C MET A 1 -16.85 5.90 4.60
N SER A 2 -17.29 5.72 3.35
CA SER A 2 -18.71 5.50 3.04
C SER A 2 -19.19 4.22 3.71
N LYS A 3 -20.45 4.24 4.15
CA LYS A 3 -21.15 3.18 4.85
C LYS A 3 -21.29 1.98 3.89
N ALA A 4 -20.33 1.06 3.87
CA ALA A 4 -20.33 -0.06 2.92
C ALA A 4 -21.53 -0.99 3.12
N LEU A 5 -21.91 -1.24 4.38
CA LEU A 5 -23.09 -2.02 4.75
C LEU A 5 -24.27 -1.11 5.12
N PRO A 6 -25.51 -1.63 5.10
CA PRO A 6 -26.68 -0.91 5.59
C PRO A 6 -26.44 -0.36 7.01
N GLN A 7 -26.95 0.84 7.29
CA GLN A 7 -26.85 1.45 8.61
C GLN A 7 -28.23 1.79 9.16
N ALA A 8 -28.40 1.55 10.45
CA ALA A 8 -29.61 1.88 11.19
C ALA A 8 -29.31 2.92 12.27
N SER A 9 -30.22 3.86 12.43
CA SER A 9 -30.31 4.74 13.60
C SER A 9 -30.78 3.98 14.84
N ASP A 10 -30.58 4.55 16.03
CA ASP A 10 -31.03 3.96 17.29
C ASP A 10 -32.54 3.67 17.29
N ASN A 11 -33.34 4.53 16.66
CA ASN A 11 -34.78 4.33 16.52
C ASN A 11 -35.12 3.14 15.61
N GLN A 12 -34.39 2.97 14.50
CA GLN A 12 -34.56 1.81 13.62
C GLN A 12 -34.13 0.52 14.32
N LEU A 13 -33.04 0.54 15.08
CA LEU A 13 -32.62 -0.60 15.90
C LEU A 13 -33.62 -0.93 17.02
N LEU A 14 -34.25 0.08 17.62
CA LEU A 14 -35.32 -0.11 18.59
C LEU A 14 -36.53 -0.80 17.94
N LEU A 15 -36.93 -0.37 16.74
CA LEU A 15 -38.00 -1.02 15.97
C LEU A 15 -37.67 -2.49 15.69
N VAL A 16 -36.44 -2.78 15.26
CA VAL A 16 -35.96 -4.15 15.05
C VAL A 16 -36.09 -4.97 16.34
N LYS A 17 -35.66 -4.42 17.49
CA LYS A 17 -35.79 -5.08 18.80
C LYS A 17 -37.24 -5.37 19.19
N LEU A 18 -38.16 -4.45 18.88
CA LEU A 18 -39.58 -4.65 19.16
C LEU A 18 -40.16 -5.79 18.30
N ILE A 19 -39.77 -5.84 17.01
CA ILE A 19 -40.20 -6.89 16.09
C ILE A 19 -39.62 -8.25 16.49
N THR A 20 -38.34 -8.32 16.85
CA THR A 20 -37.70 -9.57 17.31
C THR A 20 -38.28 -10.07 18.65
N GLY A 21 -38.90 -9.18 19.44
CA GLY A 21 -39.63 -9.54 20.65
C GLY A 21 -40.95 -10.30 20.41
N ILE A 22 -41.46 -10.33 19.17
CA ILE A 22 -42.72 -11.00 18.81
C ILE A 22 -42.49 -12.51 18.69
N ARG A 23 -42.58 -13.22 19.81
CA ARG A 23 -42.27 -14.67 19.91
C ARG A 23 -43.12 -15.60 19.03
N ILE A 24 -44.28 -15.14 18.57
CA ILE A 24 -45.20 -15.93 17.72
C ILE A 24 -44.78 -15.88 16.23
N MET A 25 -44.02 -14.87 15.82
CA MET A 25 -43.63 -14.68 14.43
C MET A 25 -42.41 -15.53 14.11
N SER A 26 -42.55 -16.46 13.16
CA SER A 26 -41.41 -17.22 12.64
C SER A 26 -40.57 -16.35 11.70
N VAL A 27 -39.27 -16.66 11.61
CA VAL A 27 -38.34 -16.01 10.66
C VAL A 27 -38.81 -16.20 9.22
N ASP A 28 -39.29 -17.38 8.87
CA ASP A 28 -39.82 -17.70 7.54
C ASP A 28 -41.04 -16.83 7.19
N SER A 29 -42.01 -16.69 8.10
CA SER A 29 -43.18 -15.83 7.91
C SER A 29 -42.80 -14.36 7.76
N PHE A 30 -41.78 -13.91 8.50
CA PHE A 30 -41.28 -12.53 8.36
C PHE A 30 -40.64 -12.30 6.99
N ILE A 31 -39.80 -13.24 6.52
CA ILE A 31 -39.20 -13.19 5.17
C ILE A 31 -40.29 -13.16 4.09
N GLN A 32 -41.32 -14.01 4.19
CA GLN A 32 -42.43 -14.01 3.24
C GLN A 32 -43.20 -12.69 3.26
N THR A 33 -43.38 -12.09 4.43
CA THR A 33 -44.03 -10.78 4.57
C THR A 33 -43.21 -9.69 3.89
N MET A 34 -41.89 -9.66 4.13
CA MET A 34 -41.00 -8.70 3.44
C MET A 34 -40.99 -8.94 1.93
N HIS A 35 -41.01 -10.20 1.48
CA HIS A 35 -41.12 -10.55 0.06
C HIS A 35 -42.42 -10.05 -0.57
N GLN A 36 -43.55 -10.16 0.13
CA GLN A 36 -44.83 -9.63 -0.32
C GLN A 36 -44.82 -8.10 -0.42
N VAL A 37 -44.23 -7.41 0.56
CA VAL A 37 -44.08 -5.93 0.52
C VAL A 37 -43.25 -5.50 -0.68
N ILE A 38 -42.20 -6.25 -1.04
CA ILE A 38 -41.38 -5.98 -2.23
C ILE A 38 -42.18 -6.23 -3.51
N LYS A 39 -42.93 -7.33 -3.61
CA LYS A 39 -43.72 -7.68 -4.80
C LYS A 39 -44.92 -6.77 -5.02
N SER A 40 -45.57 -6.37 -3.94
CA SER A 40 -46.77 -5.56 -3.95
C SER A 40 -46.69 -4.51 -2.84
N PRO A 41 -45.96 -3.40 -3.08
CA PRO A 41 -45.81 -2.33 -2.11
C PRO A 41 -47.18 -1.78 -1.69
N PRO A 42 -47.51 -1.75 -0.39
CA PRO A 42 -48.76 -1.15 0.07
C PRO A 42 -48.81 0.35 -0.26
N PRO A 43 -49.99 0.92 -0.52
CA PRO A 43 -50.14 2.34 -0.76
C PRO A 43 -49.81 3.13 0.52
N ILE A 44 -48.87 4.07 0.41
CA ILE A 44 -48.49 4.97 1.50
C ILE A 44 -49.08 6.35 1.21
N TYR A 45 -49.94 6.84 2.10
CA TYR A 45 -50.47 8.20 2.02
C TYR A 45 -49.36 9.19 2.42
N GLN A 46 -49.02 10.12 1.53
CA GLN A 46 -47.98 11.13 1.73
C GLN A 46 -46.59 10.53 2.08
N PRO A 47 -45.97 9.75 1.17
CA PRO A 47 -44.68 9.13 1.45
C PRO A 47 -43.59 10.21 1.64
N PRO A 48 -42.65 10.00 2.59
CA PRO A 48 -41.47 10.84 2.73
C PRO A 48 -40.71 10.94 1.40
N SER A 49 -40.13 12.11 1.14
CA SER A 49 -39.31 12.31 -0.06
C SER A 49 -38.10 11.36 -0.03
N GLY A 50 -37.92 10.58 -1.10
CA GLY A 50 -36.82 9.61 -1.21
C GLY A 50 -37.08 8.26 -0.53
N LEU A 51 -38.29 8.01 0.00
CA LEU A 51 -38.63 6.69 0.53
C LEU A 51 -38.56 5.63 -0.57
N ASN A 52 -37.73 4.62 -0.35
CA ASN A 52 -37.73 3.42 -1.15
C ASN A 52 -38.15 2.22 -0.30
N LEU A 53 -39.40 1.78 -0.46
CA LEU A 53 -39.99 0.77 0.41
C LEU A 53 -39.32 -0.60 0.24
N GLU A 54 -38.94 -0.95 -0.98
CA GLU A 54 -38.25 -2.21 -1.26
C GLU A 54 -36.91 -2.29 -0.51
N VAL A 55 -36.08 -1.25 -0.63
CA VAL A 55 -34.79 -1.16 0.07
C VAL A 55 -35.00 -1.12 1.57
N SER A 56 -35.96 -0.32 2.05
CA SER A 56 -36.26 -0.22 3.49
C SER A 56 -36.73 -1.55 4.09
N ALA A 57 -37.53 -2.33 3.34
CA ALA A 57 -37.99 -3.65 3.76
C ALA A 57 -36.82 -4.65 3.83
N LEU A 58 -35.89 -4.60 2.86
CA LEU A 58 -34.68 -5.41 2.88
C LEU A 58 -33.74 -5.01 4.03
N GLU A 59 -33.55 -3.71 4.29
CA GLU A 59 -32.73 -3.24 5.41
C GLU A 59 -33.33 -3.68 6.75
N LEU A 60 -34.65 -3.59 6.90
CA LEU A 60 -35.36 -4.11 8.07
C LEU A 60 -35.13 -5.62 8.25
N LEU A 61 -35.21 -6.40 7.17
CA LEU A 61 -34.92 -7.83 7.18
C LEU A 61 -33.46 -8.11 7.58
N TYR A 62 -32.50 -7.37 7.01
CA TYR A 62 -31.08 -7.50 7.32
C TYR A 62 -30.82 -7.31 8.81
N PHE A 63 -31.31 -6.21 9.41
CA PHE A 63 -31.13 -5.96 10.83
C PHE A 63 -31.90 -6.93 11.73
N PHE A 64 -33.08 -7.40 11.29
CA PHE A 64 -33.83 -8.44 11.98
C PHE A 64 -33.01 -9.73 12.11
N LEU A 65 -32.38 -10.18 11.02
CA LEU A 65 -31.54 -11.37 11.01
C LEU A 65 -30.32 -11.20 11.95
N ILE A 66 -29.64 -10.07 11.91
CA ILE A 66 -28.45 -9.83 12.74
C ILE A 66 -28.79 -9.77 14.25
N SER A 67 -29.93 -9.16 14.59
CA SER A 67 -30.20 -8.70 15.96
C SER A 67 -30.98 -9.70 16.82
N GLY A 68 -31.66 -10.69 16.24
CA GLY A 68 -32.67 -11.43 17.01
C GLY A 68 -32.95 -12.87 16.62
N VAL A 69 -32.23 -13.45 15.66
CA VAL A 69 -32.51 -14.81 15.19
C VAL A 69 -31.49 -15.80 15.77
N SER A 70 -31.97 -16.84 16.46
CA SER A 70 -31.11 -17.93 16.91
C SER A 70 -30.67 -18.79 15.71
N PRO A 71 -29.42 -19.31 15.67
CA PRO A 71 -28.93 -20.12 14.54
C PRO A 71 -29.85 -21.25 14.09
N ALA A 72 -30.57 -21.91 15.02
CA ALA A 72 -31.51 -22.98 14.70
C ALA A 72 -32.70 -22.56 13.81
N GLN A 73 -33.08 -21.28 13.81
CA GLN A 73 -34.21 -20.76 13.04
C GLN A 73 -33.85 -20.43 11.58
N TYR A 74 -32.57 -20.47 11.22
CA TYR A 74 -32.12 -20.25 9.83
C TYR A 74 -32.38 -21.47 8.93
N THR A 75 -32.47 -22.67 9.51
CA THR A 75 -32.53 -23.92 8.75
C THR A 75 -33.82 -24.05 7.94
N ASP A 76 -34.93 -23.51 8.44
CA ASP A 76 -36.26 -23.70 7.83
C ASP A 76 -36.67 -22.56 6.87
N CYS A 77 -35.93 -21.46 6.83
CA CYS A 77 -36.32 -20.27 6.07
C CYS A 77 -35.64 -20.12 4.69
N TRP A 78 -34.78 -21.08 4.31
CA TRP A 78 -34.03 -21.02 3.05
C TRP A 78 -34.92 -20.88 1.83
N SER A 79 -36.01 -21.65 1.75
CA SER A 79 -36.91 -21.64 0.59
C SER A 79 -37.53 -20.26 0.32
N SER A 80 -38.04 -19.61 1.38
CA SER A 80 -38.59 -18.25 1.33
C SER A 80 -37.49 -17.22 1.06
N LEU A 81 -36.31 -17.37 1.67
CA LEU A 81 -35.19 -16.46 1.47
C LEU A 81 -34.67 -16.52 0.03
N TYR A 82 -34.47 -17.71 -0.52
CA TYR A 82 -34.03 -17.91 -1.89
C TYR A 82 -34.99 -17.26 -2.89
N ALA A 83 -36.30 -17.43 -2.69
CA ALA A 83 -37.32 -16.79 -3.53
C ALA A 83 -37.23 -15.26 -3.48
N LEU A 84 -37.03 -14.68 -2.28
CA LEU A 84 -36.82 -13.24 -2.10
C LEU A 84 -35.53 -12.76 -2.79
N LEU A 85 -34.41 -13.44 -2.59
CA LEU A 85 -33.11 -13.05 -3.14
C LEU A 85 -33.09 -13.08 -4.67
N LYS A 86 -33.77 -14.08 -5.26
CA LYS A 86 -33.89 -14.19 -6.72
C LYS A 86 -34.64 -13.00 -7.31
N ASP A 87 -35.72 -12.55 -6.67
CA ASP A 87 -36.49 -11.39 -7.14
C ASP A 87 -35.71 -10.07 -6.94
N CYS A 88 -34.83 -10.00 -5.94
CA CYS A 88 -33.96 -8.83 -5.72
C CYS A 88 -33.00 -8.54 -6.88
N LEU A 89 -32.65 -9.54 -7.71
CA LEU A 89 -31.82 -9.35 -8.90
C LEU A 89 -32.46 -8.42 -9.94
N GLY A 90 -33.80 -8.36 -9.99
CA GLY A 90 -34.55 -7.49 -10.89
C GLY A 90 -34.85 -6.09 -10.31
N LEU A 91 -34.51 -5.86 -9.04
CA LEU A 91 -34.72 -4.58 -8.36
C LEU A 91 -33.55 -3.62 -8.63
N GLN A 92 -33.71 -2.39 -8.14
CA GLN A 92 -32.68 -1.36 -8.16
C GLN A 92 -31.35 -1.79 -7.49
N ILE A 93 -30.26 -1.12 -7.85
CA ILE A 93 -28.89 -1.41 -7.41
C ILE A 93 -28.76 -1.50 -5.88
N THR A 94 -29.35 -0.56 -5.15
CA THR A 94 -29.28 -0.53 -3.68
C THR A 94 -29.99 -1.72 -3.04
N ALA A 95 -31.05 -2.27 -3.66
CA ALA A 95 -31.69 -3.49 -3.17
C ALA A 95 -30.78 -4.71 -3.37
N GLN A 96 -30.05 -4.77 -4.48
CA GLN A 96 -29.06 -5.85 -4.74
C GLN A 96 -27.92 -5.83 -3.71
N PHE A 97 -27.49 -4.65 -3.28
CA PHE A 97 -26.49 -4.48 -2.22
C PHE A 97 -26.96 -5.07 -0.88
N VAL A 98 -28.18 -4.74 -0.48
CA VAL A 98 -28.76 -5.28 0.77
C VAL A 98 -29.01 -6.79 0.63
N ALA A 99 -29.48 -7.27 -0.53
CA ALA A 99 -29.69 -8.69 -0.78
C ALA A 99 -28.40 -9.51 -0.65
N LEU A 100 -27.27 -9.04 -1.19
CA LEU A 100 -25.97 -9.68 -1.00
C LEU A 100 -25.55 -9.70 0.48
N SER A 101 -25.85 -8.63 1.23
CA SER A 101 -25.57 -8.53 2.66
C SER A 101 -26.42 -9.50 3.48
N ILE A 102 -27.71 -9.65 3.14
CA ILE A 102 -28.63 -10.62 3.74
C ILE A 102 -28.16 -12.05 3.46
N LEU A 103 -27.80 -12.36 2.22
CA LEU A 103 -27.28 -13.67 1.84
C LEU A 103 -26.02 -14.01 2.64
N ASN A 104 -25.08 -13.06 2.78
CA ASN A 104 -23.90 -13.25 3.60
C ASN A 104 -24.25 -13.55 5.05
N GLU A 105 -25.11 -12.74 5.69
CA GLU A 105 -25.51 -12.98 7.08
C GLU A 105 -26.15 -14.37 7.25
N PHE A 106 -27.01 -14.77 6.33
CA PHE A 106 -27.62 -16.09 6.34
C PHE A 106 -26.56 -17.19 6.26
N VAL A 107 -25.62 -17.10 5.31
CA VAL A 107 -24.56 -18.10 5.12
C VAL A 107 -23.63 -18.18 6.34
N GLN A 108 -23.26 -17.05 6.94
CA GLN A 108 -22.37 -17.04 8.11
C GLN A 108 -23.02 -17.59 9.39
N ARG A 109 -24.35 -17.49 9.51
CA ARG A 109 -25.09 -17.90 10.73
C ARG A 109 -25.78 -19.25 10.63
N CYS A 110 -26.01 -19.75 9.41
CA CYS A 110 -26.74 -21.00 9.20
C CYS A 110 -25.89 -22.21 9.63
N PRO A 111 -26.34 -23.01 10.63
CA PRO A 111 -25.53 -24.09 11.20
C PRO A 111 -25.35 -25.28 10.26
N THR A 112 -26.14 -25.35 9.18
CA THR A 112 -26.13 -26.45 8.21
C THR A 112 -25.34 -26.11 6.95
N MET A 113 -24.36 -25.19 7.03
CA MET A 113 -23.50 -24.83 5.91
C MET A 113 -22.25 -25.72 5.82
N PRO A 114 -21.83 -26.13 4.61
CA PRO A 114 -22.60 -26.07 3.36
C PRO A 114 -23.79 -27.04 3.39
N PHE A 115 -24.87 -26.73 2.65
CA PHE A 115 -26.07 -27.55 2.63
C PHE A 115 -25.80 -29.01 2.22
N SER A 116 -26.46 -29.96 2.90
CA SER A 116 -26.44 -31.38 2.54
C SER A 116 -27.35 -31.71 1.35
N ASP A 117 -28.46 -30.98 1.20
CA ASP A 117 -29.37 -31.12 0.07
C ASP A 117 -28.73 -30.53 -1.20
N LYS A 118 -28.66 -31.34 -2.27
CA LYS A 118 -27.99 -30.95 -3.51
C LYS A 118 -28.73 -29.87 -4.28
N LYS A 119 -30.05 -29.80 -4.18
CA LYS A 119 -30.86 -28.76 -4.83
C LYS A 119 -30.60 -27.43 -4.13
N ASP A 120 -30.71 -27.41 -2.81
CA ASP A 120 -30.50 -26.19 -2.02
C ASP A 120 -29.06 -25.67 -2.17
N LEU A 121 -28.08 -26.56 -2.19
CA LEU A 121 -26.68 -26.20 -2.47
C LEU A 121 -26.51 -25.58 -3.86
N ARG A 122 -27.15 -26.14 -4.89
CA ARG A 122 -27.09 -25.59 -6.25
C ARG A 122 -27.77 -24.22 -6.34
N ASP A 123 -28.93 -24.08 -5.71
CA ASP A 123 -29.70 -22.83 -5.68
C ASP A 123 -28.91 -21.74 -4.92
N LEU A 124 -28.19 -22.10 -3.84
CA LEU A 124 -27.26 -21.22 -3.13
C LEU A 124 -26.12 -20.74 -4.04
N HIS A 125 -25.49 -21.65 -4.79
CA HIS A 125 -24.41 -21.30 -5.71
C HIS A 125 -24.89 -20.39 -6.84
N ASP A 126 -26.06 -20.65 -7.42
CA ASP A 126 -26.64 -19.83 -8.49
C ASP A 126 -26.95 -18.41 -8.00
N VAL A 127 -27.67 -18.27 -6.88
CA VAL A 127 -28.03 -16.94 -6.36
C VAL A 127 -26.81 -16.16 -5.89
N THR A 128 -25.81 -16.83 -5.28
CA THR A 128 -24.55 -16.20 -4.89
C THR A 128 -23.81 -15.66 -6.10
N SER A 129 -23.66 -16.48 -7.15
CA SER A 129 -22.95 -16.09 -8.37
C SER A 129 -23.61 -14.89 -9.04
N ARG A 130 -24.95 -14.90 -9.16
CA ARG A 130 -25.71 -13.82 -9.80
C ARG A 130 -25.70 -12.51 -9.00
N LEU A 131 -25.82 -12.58 -7.67
CA LEU A 131 -25.75 -11.38 -6.83
C LEU A 131 -24.34 -10.77 -6.87
N VAL A 132 -23.30 -11.60 -6.78
CA VAL A 132 -21.91 -11.13 -6.91
C VAL A 132 -21.66 -10.54 -8.29
N GLU A 133 -22.14 -11.16 -9.36
CA GLU A 133 -22.03 -10.65 -10.73
C GLU A 133 -22.75 -9.29 -10.87
N ALA A 134 -23.97 -9.15 -10.35
CA ALA A 134 -24.72 -7.90 -10.39
C ALA A 134 -23.98 -6.77 -9.67
N VAL A 135 -23.48 -7.02 -8.45
CA VAL A 135 -22.70 -6.03 -7.68
C VAL A 135 -21.36 -5.75 -8.36
N SER A 136 -20.70 -6.75 -8.95
CA SER A 136 -19.45 -6.58 -9.69
C SER A 136 -19.62 -5.72 -10.94
N ASN A 137 -20.72 -5.88 -11.67
CA ASN A 137 -21.04 -5.04 -12.83
C ASN A 137 -21.27 -3.58 -12.42
N VAL A 138 -21.89 -3.34 -11.26
CA VAL A 138 -22.00 -1.99 -10.70
C VAL A 138 -20.62 -1.44 -10.31
N ALA A 139 -19.76 -2.25 -9.71
CA ALA A 139 -18.38 -1.88 -9.39
C ALA A 139 -17.59 -1.45 -10.64
N GLY A 140 -17.80 -2.09 -11.79
CA GLY A 140 -17.19 -1.75 -13.08
C GLY A 140 -17.93 -0.69 -13.91
N SER A 141 -18.98 -0.04 -13.40
CA SER A 141 -19.84 0.85 -14.21
C SER A 141 -19.15 2.14 -14.72
N CYS A 142 -18.05 2.56 -14.09
CA CYS A 142 -17.21 3.67 -14.57
C CYS A 142 -16.13 3.22 -15.56
N LEU A 143 -16.18 1.97 -16.05
CA LEU A 143 -15.29 1.45 -17.06
C LEU A 143 -15.90 1.52 -18.46
N GLU A 144 -15.05 1.66 -19.46
CA GLU A 144 -15.40 1.62 -20.88
C GLU A 144 -14.47 0.71 -21.67
N GLN A 145 -14.93 0.24 -22.84
CA GLN A 145 -14.11 -0.59 -23.73
C GLN A 145 -13.13 0.29 -24.51
N THR A 146 -11.84 0.00 -24.38
CA THR A 146 -10.76 0.76 -25.04
C THR A 146 -10.83 0.73 -26.57
N THR A 147 -11.24 -0.40 -27.17
CA THR A 147 -11.43 -0.55 -28.63
C THR A 147 -12.43 -1.67 -28.95
N TRP A 148 -13.06 -1.62 -30.12
CA TRP A 148 -13.98 -2.67 -30.59
C TRP A 148 -13.28 -4.02 -30.87
N LEU A 149 -11.96 -4.01 -31.10
CA LEU A 149 -11.13 -5.19 -31.37
C LEU A 149 -10.51 -5.82 -30.12
N ARG A 150 -10.30 -5.06 -29.03
CA ARG A 150 -9.82 -5.59 -27.75
C ARG A 150 -10.84 -5.29 -26.65
N ARG A 151 -11.39 -6.35 -26.04
CA ARG A 151 -12.28 -6.30 -24.86
C ARG A 151 -11.56 -5.87 -23.56
N ASN A 152 -10.58 -4.98 -23.65
CA ASN A 152 -9.90 -4.42 -22.48
C ASN A 152 -10.68 -3.20 -21.99
N LEU A 153 -10.84 -3.12 -20.67
CA LEU A 153 -11.53 -2.02 -19.99
C LEU A 153 -10.53 -0.94 -19.54
N SER A 154 -10.95 0.32 -19.61
CA SER A 154 -10.26 1.49 -19.06
C SER A 154 -11.24 2.34 -18.25
N VAL A 155 -10.70 3.19 -17.36
CA VAL A 155 -11.52 4.13 -16.58
C VAL A 155 -11.96 5.30 -17.47
N LYS A 156 -13.24 5.64 -17.44
CA LYS A 156 -13.80 6.79 -18.17
C LYS A 156 -13.16 8.10 -17.73
N GLU A 157 -12.74 8.94 -18.68
CA GLU A 157 -12.12 10.25 -18.39
C GLU A 157 -13.13 11.29 -17.86
N GLU A 158 -14.39 11.19 -18.28
CA GLU A 158 -15.48 12.10 -17.92
C GLU A 158 -16.23 11.62 -16.66
N PHE A 159 -15.71 11.95 -15.47
CA PHE A 159 -16.58 12.15 -14.32
C PHE A 159 -17.32 13.48 -14.54
N SER A 160 -18.49 13.43 -15.17
CA SER A 160 -19.36 14.61 -15.17
C SER A 160 -19.85 14.82 -13.74
N SER A 161 -19.23 15.79 -13.06
CA SER A 161 -19.87 16.50 -11.97
C SER A 161 -21.14 17.13 -12.55
N ILE A 162 -22.27 16.47 -12.36
CA ILE A 162 -23.59 17.09 -12.49
C ILE A 162 -23.78 18.00 -11.27
N GLU A 163 -22.92 19.01 -11.12
CA GLU A 163 -23.26 20.24 -10.44
C GLU A 163 -23.55 21.25 -11.55
N SER A 164 -24.81 21.34 -11.91
CA SER A 164 -25.30 22.27 -12.93
C SER A 164 -25.14 23.71 -12.43
N THR A 165 -24.01 24.35 -12.70
CA THR A 165 -23.98 25.81 -12.88
C THR A 165 -24.44 26.12 -14.30
N GLY A 166 -25.76 26.15 -14.50
CA GLY A 166 -26.38 26.64 -15.72
C GLY A 166 -27.02 28.00 -15.45
N LYS A 167 -26.31 29.08 -15.79
CA LYS A 167 -26.97 30.32 -16.22
C LYS A 167 -27.65 29.98 -17.55
N ASP A 168 -28.97 29.96 -17.50
CA ASP A 168 -29.95 30.12 -18.59
C ASP A 168 -31.06 29.05 -18.50
N GLY A 169 -32.27 29.58 -18.32
CA GLY A 169 -33.42 28.86 -17.81
C GLY A 169 -33.92 27.75 -18.72
N LEU A 170 -33.82 26.53 -18.22
CA LEU A 170 -34.82 25.45 -18.29
C LEU A 170 -34.43 24.44 -17.21
N LEU A 171 -34.95 24.65 -16.01
CA LEU A 171 -34.82 23.71 -14.89
C LEU A 171 -35.55 22.42 -15.25
N MET A 172 -34.82 21.41 -15.73
CA MET A 172 -35.28 20.04 -15.62
C MET A 172 -35.11 19.64 -14.16
N PRO A 173 -36.18 19.36 -13.39
CA PRO A 173 -36.02 18.89 -12.02
C PRO A 173 -35.20 17.60 -12.04
N SER A 174 -34.17 17.51 -11.18
CA SER A 174 -33.32 16.32 -10.96
C SER A 174 -34.08 15.03 -10.61
N ARG A 175 -35.42 15.07 -10.56
CA ARG A 175 -36.34 13.96 -10.30
C ARG A 175 -36.48 12.95 -11.45
N LEU A 176 -36.01 13.26 -12.66
CA LEU A 176 -36.12 12.36 -13.82
C LEU A 176 -34.80 11.68 -14.22
N LEU A 177 -33.69 11.99 -13.56
CA LEU A 177 -32.43 11.28 -13.73
C LEU A 177 -32.32 10.24 -12.61
N MET A 178 -32.60 8.97 -12.93
CA MET A 178 -32.12 7.87 -12.10
C MET A 178 -30.62 8.08 -11.86
N PRO A 179 -30.10 7.98 -10.63
CA PRO A 179 -28.66 8.06 -10.39
C PRO A 179 -28.00 7.04 -11.30
N SER A 180 -27.06 7.49 -12.14
CA SER A 180 -26.30 6.59 -12.99
C SER A 180 -25.64 5.53 -12.11
N SER A 181 -25.55 4.29 -12.59
CA SER A 181 -24.91 3.17 -11.86
C SER A 181 -23.50 3.51 -11.36
N GLN A 182 -22.84 4.46 -12.02
CA GLN A 182 -21.54 5.03 -11.69
C GLN A 182 -21.46 5.61 -10.27
N HIS A 183 -22.51 6.25 -9.76
CA HIS A 183 -22.51 6.80 -8.40
C HIS A 183 -22.38 5.72 -7.33
N TYR A 184 -22.71 4.47 -7.66
CA TYR A 184 -22.66 3.33 -6.74
C TYR A 184 -21.41 2.47 -6.91
N SER A 185 -20.51 2.76 -7.86
CA SER A 185 -19.32 1.94 -8.16
C SER A 185 -18.43 1.72 -6.93
N ILE A 186 -18.05 2.79 -6.22
CA ILE A 186 -17.19 2.70 -5.02
C ILE A 186 -17.91 1.95 -3.88
N GLN A 187 -19.23 2.15 -3.74
CA GLN A 187 -20.02 1.44 -2.73
C GLN A 187 -20.05 -0.06 -3.03
N ALA A 188 -20.28 -0.45 -4.28
CA ALA A 188 -20.25 -1.84 -4.71
C ALA A 188 -18.88 -2.50 -4.44
N GLN A 189 -17.77 -1.82 -4.78
CA GLN A 189 -16.42 -2.29 -4.47
C GLN A 189 -16.21 -2.48 -2.97
N SER A 190 -16.70 -1.55 -2.16
CA SER A 190 -16.59 -1.61 -0.69
C SER A 190 -17.43 -2.75 -0.10
N ILE A 191 -18.63 -3.01 -0.63
CA ILE A 191 -19.48 -4.14 -0.23
C ILE A 191 -18.77 -5.46 -0.53
N LEU A 192 -18.27 -5.61 -1.77
CA LEU A 192 -17.53 -6.80 -2.18
C LEU A 192 -16.29 -7.01 -1.29
N ALA A 193 -15.56 -5.94 -0.96
CA ALA A 193 -14.37 -6.04 -0.10
C ALA A 193 -14.67 -6.65 1.27
N ASN A 194 -15.83 -6.33 1.85
CA ASN A 194 -16.24 -6.80 3.17
C ASN A 194 -16.87 -8.20 3.16
N ILE A 195 -17.56 -8.58 2.08
CA ILE A 195 -18.40 -9.79 2.06
C ILE A 195 -17.77 -10.93 1.25
N LEU A 196 -17.24 -10.63 0.06
CA LEU A 196 -17.06 -11.60 -1.01
C LEU A 196 -16.24 -12.82 -0.60
N ALA A 197 -15.07 -12.60 0.00
CA ALA A 197 -14.16 -13.69 0.34
C ALA A 197 -14.77 -14.64 1.39
N SER A 198 -15.32 -14.08 2.48
CA SER A 198 -15.97 -14.85 3.55
C SER A 198 -17.22 -15.60 3.08
N LEU A 199 -18.02 -14.98 2.20
CA LEU A 199 -19.21 -15.60 1.62
C LEU A 199 -18.81 -16.82 0.78
N LEU A 200 -17.81 -16.67 -0.08
CA LEU A 200 -17.35 -17.73 -0.96
C LEU A 200 -16.72 -18.90 -0.19
N ASP A 201 -15.99 -18.62 0.90
CA ASP A 201 -15.34 -19.65 1.73
C ASP A 201 -16.34 -20.57 2.42
N VAL A 202 -17.48 -20.03 2.87
CA VAL A 202 -18.53 -20.81 3.56
C VAL A 202 -19.54 -21.42 2.59
N ALA A 203 -19.97 -20.68 1.54
CA ALA A 203 -21.01 -21.14 0.61
C ALA A 203 -20.52 -22.23 -0.35
N PHE A 204 -19.22 -22.28 -0.66
CA PHE A 204 -18.65 -23.22 -1.61
C PHE A 204 -17.74 -24.22 -0.92
N SER A 205 -18.02 -25.51 -1.12
CA SER A 205 -17.14 -26.57 -0.60
C SER A 205 -15.78 -26.59 -1.33
N SER A 206 -14.82 -27.31 -0.75
CA SER A 206 -13.48 -27.48 -1.32
C SER A 206 -13.45 -28.14 -2.71
N GLN A 207 -14.54 -28.77 -3.17
CA GLN A 207 -14.66 -29.36 -4.50
C GLN A 207 -15.06 -28.34 -5.58
N GLU A 208 -15.57 -27.17 -5.19
CA GLU A 208 -16.14 -26.16 -6.10
C GLU A 208 -15.15 -25.00 -6.38
N LYS A 209 -13.86 -25.23 -6.17
CA LYS A 209 -12.81 -24.21 -6.31
C LYS A 209 -12.77 -23.55 -7.69
N ASP A 210 -13.10 -24.27 -8.76
CA ASP A 210 -13.13 -23.71 -10.11
C ASP A 210 -14.30 -22.73 -10.32
N LYS A 211 -15.46 -23.00 -9.70
CA LYS A 211 -16.58 -22.04 -9.71
C LYS A 211 -16.21 -20.78 -8.95
N VAL A 212 -15.63 -20.92 -7.76
CA VAL A 212 -15.18 -19.76 -6.97
C VAL A 212 -14.13 -18.95 -7.75
N THR A 213 -13.16 -19.64 -8.38
CA THR A 213 -12.15 -19.00 -9.22
C THR A 213 -12.79 -18.22 -10.37
N THR A 214 -13.84 -18.76 -10.99
CA THR A 214 -14.57 -18.09 -12.08
C THR A 214 -15.26 -16.82 -11.60
N ILE A 215 -15.96 -16.88 -10.46
CA ILE A 215 -16.61 -15.72 -9.84
C ILE A 215 -15.58 -14.62 -9.54
N VAL A 216 -14.47 -14.98 -8.87
CA VAL A 216 -13.42 -14.02 -8.51
C VAL A 216 -12.75 -13.45 -9.76
N THR A 217 -12.53 -14.25 -10.81
CA THR A 217 -11.97 -13.76 -12.08
C THR A 217 -12.88 -12.69 -12.71
N GLY A 218 -14.21 -12.90 -12.68
CA GLY A 218 -15.17 -11.89 -13.13
C GLY A 218 -15.10 -10.59 -12.33
N VAL A 219 -14.94 -10.70 -11.00
CA VAL A 219 -14.73 -9.54 -10.13
C VAL A 219 -13.42 -8.82 -10.45
N MET A 220 -12.32 -9.56 -10.61
CA MET A 220 -11.01 -9.02 -10.96
C MET A 220 -11.06 -8.23 -12.28
N TYR A 221 -11.74 -8.76 -13.30
CA TYR A 221 -11.93 -8.07 -14.59
C TYR A 221 -12.54 -6.67 -14.45
N ASN A 222 -13.46 -6.50 -13.49
CA ASN A 222 -14.14 -5.22 -13.21
C ASN A 222 -13.38 -4.29 -12.25
N ILE A 223 -12.26 -4.71 -11.64
CA ILE A 223 -11.50 -3.88 -10.68
C ILE A 223 -10.06 -3.58 -11.09
N VAL A 224 -9.41 -4.48 -11.84
CA VAL A 224 -8.01 -4.30 -12.28
C VAL A 224 -7.80 -2.99 -13.07
N PRO A 225 -8.71 -2.54 -13.95
CA PRO A 225 -8.53 -1.26 -14.65
C PRO A 225 -8.40 -0.06 -13.71
N TYR A 226 -9.14 -0.04 -12.59
CA TYR A 226 -9.00 1.00 -11.57
C TYR A 226 -7.64 0.93 -10.88
N LEU A 227 -7.12 -0.28 -10.63
CA LEU A 227 -5.80 -0.48 -10.03
C LEU A 227 -4.64 -0.14 -10.97
N LYS A 228 -4.89 -0.04 -12.29
CA LYS A 228 -3.91 0.44 -13.28
C LYS A 228 -3.95 1.96 -13.49
N THR A 229 -4.93 2.65 -12.92
CA THR A 229 -5.19 4.06 -13.20
C THR A 229 -4.72 4.94 -12.05
N HIS A 230 -3.57 5.58 -12.23
CA HIS A 230 -2.91 6.42 -11.23
C HIS A 230 -3.25 7.90 -11.45
N THR A 231 -4.50 8.29 -11.16
CA THR A 231 -4.93 9.69 -11.26
C THR A 231 -5.62 10.15 -9.98
N VAL A 232 -5.55 11.46 -9.68
CA VAL A 232 -6.14 12.05 -8.47
C VAL A 232 -7.64 11.73 -8.35
N LYS A 233 -8.37 11.76 -9.47
CA LYS A 233 -9.81 11.44 -9.51
C LYS A 233 -10.10 9.98 -9.15
N ASN A 234 -9.19 9.08 -9.49
CA ASN A 234 -9.37 7.65 -9.27
C ASN A 234 -8.97 7.19 -7.86
N ILE A 235 -8.30 8.03 -7.04
CA ILE A 235 -7.83 7.67 -5.69
C ILE A 235 -8.89 6.94 -4.83
N PRO A 236 -10.15 7.42 -4.72
CA PRO A 236 -11.15 6.74 -3.90
C PRO A 236 -11.47 5.32 -4.38
N THR A 237 -11.53 5.14 -5.70
CA THR A 237 -11.82 3.86 -6.37
C THR A 237 -10.61 2.92 -6.28
N PHE A 238 -9.40 3.42 -6.53
CA PHE A 238 -8.16 2.67 -6.35
C PHE A 238 -8.05 2.12 -4.93
N HIS A 239 -8.36 2.94 -3.92
CA HIS A 239 -8.38 2.52 -2.52
C HIS A 239 -9.39 1.41 -2.26
N ALA A 240 -10.64 1.55 -2.74
CA ALA A 240 -11.67 0.53 -2.56
C ALA A 240 -11.32 -0.80 -3.26
N CYS A 241 -10.77 -0.74 -4.48
CA CYS A 241 -10.28 -1.90 -5.20
C CYS A 241 -9.06 -2.55 -4.53
N SER A 242 -8.16 -1.75 -3.95
CA SER A 242 -7.00 -2.26 -3.20
C SER A 242 -7.46 -3.04 -1.96
N ASN A 243 -8.45 -2.51 -1.22
CA ASN A 243 -9.06 -3.23 -0.09
C ASN A 243 -9.71 -4.55 -0.51
N LEU A 244 -10.47 -4.54 -1.62
CA LEU A 244 -11.09 -5.76 -2.15
C LEU A 244 -10.05 -6.81 -2.57
N LEU A 245 -9.00 -6.41 -3.28
CA LEU A 245 -7.93 -7.34 -3.65
C LEU A 245 -7.21 -7.87 -2.41
N ALA A 246 -6.96 -7.03 -1.40
CA ALA A 246 -6.36 -7.46 -0.14
C ALA A 246 -7.23 -8.50 0.57
N SER A 247 -8.55 -8.28 0.69
CA SER A 247 -9.44 -9.24 1.35
C SER A 247 -9.49 -10.58 0.62
N LEU A 248 -9.47 -10.59 -0.71
CA LEU A 248 -9.38 -11.81 -1.53
C LEU A 248 -8.01 -12.51 -1.42
N SER A 249 -6.92 -11.74 -1.35
CA SER A 249 -5.55 -12.27 -1.40
C SER A 249 -5.20 -13.22 -0.25
N THR A 250 -5.86 -13.06 0.89
CA THR A 250 -5.67 -13.91 2.08
C THR A 250 -6.17 -15.34 1.90
N TYR A 251 -7.03 -15.60 0.90
CA TYR A 251 -7.59 -16.93 0.63
C TYR A 251 -6.82 -17.64 -0.49
N GLN A 252 -5.97 -18.60 -0.12
CA GLN A 252 -5.00 -19.17 -1.07
C GLN A 252 -5.61 -20.01 -2.19
N TYR A 253 -6.79 -20.60 -1.97
CA TYR A 253 -7.44 -21.43 -2.99
C TYR A 253 -7.97 -20.61 -4.18
N ILE A 254 -8.16 -19.28 -4.03
CA ILE A 254 -8.58 -18.39 -5.12
C ILE A 254 -7.42 -17.65 -5.79
N ARG A 255 -6.17 -17.93 -5.38
CA ARG A 255 -4.96 -17.27 -5.89
C ARG A 255 -4.83 -17.26 -7.42
N LYS A 256 -5.28 -18.33 -8.08
CA LYS A 256 -5.25 -18.45 -9.55
C LYS A 256 -6.04 -17.34 -10.25
N ALA A 257 -7.06 -16.77 -9.60
CA ALA A 257 -7.90 -15.73 -10.17
C ALA A 257 -7.25 -14.33 -10.18
N TRP A 258 -6.27 -14.05 -9.30
CA TRP A 258 -5.75 -12.70 -9.10
C TRP A 258 -4.22 -12.57 -9.18
N ARG A 259 -3.46 -13.66 -9.01
CA ARG A 259 -1.98 -13.65 -8.97
C ARG A 259 -1.38 -12.92 -10.17
N LYS A 260 -1.85 -13.25 -11.38
CA LYS A 260 -1.30 -12.67 -12.61
C LYS A 260 -1.50 -11.16 -12.63
N ASP A 261 -2.71 -10.70 -12.34
CA ASP A 261 -3.02 -9.27 -12.33
C ASP A 261 -2.22 -8.54 -11.24
N ALA A 262 -2.07 -9.12 -10.05
CA ALA A 262 -1.26 -8.53 -8.98
C ALA A 262 0.23 -8.42 -9.37
N LEU A 263 0.78 -9.43 -10.07
CA LEU A 263 2.15 -9.36 -10.59
C LEU A 263 2.29 -8.30 -11.69
N ASP A 264 1.34 -8.23 -12.60
CA ASP A 264 1.34 -7.22 -13.67
C ASP A 264 1.24 -5.80 -13.07
N LEU A 265 0.44 -5.61 -12.01
CA LEU A 265 0.35 -4.35 -11.27
C LEU A 265 1.65 -3.99 -10.55
N LEU A 266 2.27 -4.93 -9.84
CA LEU A 266 3.58 -4.73 -9.18
C LEU A 266 4.67 -4.32 -10.19
N LEU A 267 4.62 -4.88 -11.39
CA LEU A 267 5.58 -4.60 -12.48
C LEU A 267 5.23 -3.36 -13.30
N ASP A 268 4.12 -2.68 -13.01
CA ASP A 268 3.74 -1.42 -13.64
C ASP A 268 4.71 -0.29 -13.24
N THR A 269 5.06 0.59 -14.17
CA THR A 269 5.99 1.70 -13.92
C THR A 269 5.42 2.73 -12.95
N ALA A 270 4.10 2.89 -12.92
CA ALA A 270 3.40 3.81 -12.04
C ALA A 270 2.94 3.13 -10.73
N PHE A 271 3.34 1.88 -10.45
CA PHE A 271 2.90 1.13 -9.27
C PHE A 271 2.94 1.95 -7.97
N PHE A 272 4.04 2.70 -7.75
CA PHE A 272 4.24 3.49 -6.54
C PHE A 272 3.47 4.82 -6.51
N GLN A 273 2.80 5.22 -7.59
CA GLN A 273 1.93 6.41 -7.65
C GLN A 273 0.57 6.09 -7.02
N MET A 274 0.54 5.88 -5.70
CA MET A 274 -0.67 5.56 -4.97
C MET A 274 -0.81 6.40 -3.70
N ASP A 275 -2.05 6.56 -3.23
CA ASP A 275 -2.33 7.20 -1.95
C ASP A 275 -1.85 6.33 -0.78
N SER A 276 -1.27 6.95 0.26
CA SER A 276 -0.67 6.26 1.40
C SER A 276 -1.63 5.34 2.16
N ARG A 277 -2.93 5.62 2.12
CA ARG A 277 -3.96 4.75 2.72
C ARG A 277 -4.04 3.38 2.04
N CYS A 278 -3.45 3.21 0.85
CA CYS A 278 -3.43 1.94 0.14
C CYS A 278 -2.27 1.03 0.58
N LEU A 279 -1.24 1.57 1.24
CA LEU A 279 -0.06 0.81 1.65
C LEU A 279 -0.38 -0.42 2.52
N PRO A 280 -1.28 -0.35 3.53
CA PRO A 280 -1.64 -1.52 4.32
C PRO A 280 -2.25 -2.65 3.46
N TYR A 281 -3.07 -2.31 2.46
CA TYR A 281 -3.67 -3.31 1.57
C TYR A 281 -2.60 -3.95 0.68
N TRP A 282 -1.71 -3.14 0.09
CA TRP A 282 -0.64 -3.65 -0.75
C TRP A 282 0.40 -4.46 0.02
N LYS A 283 0.62 -4.16 1.30
CA LYS A 283 1.40 -5.03 2.21
C LYS A 283 0.77 -6.43 2.29
N THR A 284 -0.52 -6.52 2.58
CA THR A 284 -1.25 -7.80 2.64
C THR A 284 -1.25 -8.56 1.31
N ILE A 285 -1.46 -7.85 0.19
CA ILE A 285 -1.50 -8.44 -1.14
C ILE A 285 -0.14 -9.03 -1.51
N LEU A 286 0.94 -8.27 -1.31
CA LEU A 286 2.28 -8.70 -1.70
C LEU A 286 2.83 -9.80 -0.80
N ASP A 287 2.57 -9.74 0.51
CA ASP A 287 2.89 -10.85 1.39
C ASP A 287 2.18 -12.14 0.95
N SER A 288 0.86 -12.07 0.74
CA SER A 288 0.08 -13.21 0.23
C SER A 288 0.57 -13.72 -1.13
N LEU A 289 1.00 -12.80 -2.01
CA LEU A 289 1.53 -13.12 -3.34
C LEU A 289 2.83 -13.90 -3.24
N MET A 290 3.74 -13.51 -2.34
CA MET A 290 5.08 -14.06 -2.24
C MET A 290 5.17 -15.31 -1.36
N THR A 291 4.49 -15.32 -0.21
CA THR A 291 4.55 -16.40 0.78
C THR A 291 4.06 -17.74 0.24
N CYS A 292 3.18 -17.71 -0.77
CA CYS A 292 2.60 -18.92 -1.36
C CYS A 292 3.37 -19.46 -2.56
N ASP A 293 4.41 -18.78 -3.03
CA ASP A 293 5.24 -19.25 -4.14
C ASP A 293 6.66 -18.68 -4.11
N ASN A 294 7.59 -19.47 -3.57
CA ASN A 294 9.01 -19.14 -3.51
C ASN A 294 9.65 -18.91 -4.90
N THR A 295 9.01 -19.34 -6.00
CA THR A 295 9.53 -19.05 -7.35
C THR A 295 9.34 -17.60 -7.74
N THR A 296 8.32 -16.93 -7.21
CA THR A 296 7.97 -15.56 -7.63
C THR A 296 9.00 -14.55 -7.17
N PHE A 297 9.47 -14.70 -5.92
CA PHE A 297 10.56 -13.89 -5.38
C PHE A 297 11.85 -14.11 -6.17
N ARG A 298 12.19 -15.37 -6.45
CA ARG A 298 13.38 -15.71 -7.24
C ARG A 298 13.30 -15.19 -8.68
N ASP A 299 12.13 -15.24 -9.30
CA ASP A 299 11.91 -14.70 -10.65
C ASP A 299 12.10 -13.18 -10.70
N LEU A 300 11.78 -12.47 -9.62
CA LEU A 300 12.10 -11.04 -9.50
C LEU A 300 13.61 -10.81 -9.31
N MET A 301 14.26 -11.59 -8.46
CA MET A 301 15.72 -11.54 -8.27
C MET A 301 16.46 -11.77 -9.59
N ASN A 302 16.01 -12.71 -10.41
CA ASN A 302 16.54 -12.99 -11.75
C ASN A 302 16.34 -11.85 -12.76
N ARG A 303 15.52 -10.83 -12.45
CA ARG A 303 15.37 -9.61 -13.27
C ARG A 303 16.34 -8.50 -12.84
N LEU A 304 17.09 -8.63 -11.75
CA LEU A 304 18.12 -7.64 -11.37
C LEU A 304 19.40 -7.67 -12.23
N PRO A 305 19.87 -8.83 -12.72
CA PRO A 305 21.03 -8.94 -13.61
C PRO A 305 20.84 -8.35 -15.02
N LEU A 306 19.88 -7.44 -15.26
CA LEU A 306 19.53 -6.84 -16.56
C LEU A 306 20.69 -6.18 -17.33
N ALA A 307 21.93 -6.23 -16.85
CA ALA A 307 23.11 -6.13 -17.70
C ALA A 307 23.25 -7.39 -18.58
N GLN A 308 22.39 -7.53 -19.60
CA GLN A 308 22.75 -8.36 -20.74
C GLN A 308 23.90 -7.66 -21.48
N THR A 309 25.14 -8.00 -21.14
CA THR A 309 26.34 -7.62 -21.90
C THR A 309 26.41 -8.32 -23.27
N GLY A 310 25.29 -8.62 -23.93
CA GLY A 310 25.32 -9.47 -25.13
C GLY A 310 24.05 -9.58 -25.98
N THR A 311 22.94 -8.91 -25.64
CA THR A 311 21.80 -8.78 -26.55
C THR A 311 21.72 -7.34 -27.04
N LEU A 312 21.69 -7.18 -28.36
CA LEU A 312 21.59 -5.88 -29.01
C LEU A 312 20.15 -5.36 -28.85
N ASN A 313 19.82 -4.77 -27.69
CA ASN A 313 18.66 -3.89 -27.59
C ASN A 313 19.01 -2.55 -28.23
N ILE A 314 18.92 -2.48 -29.56
CA ILE A 314 19.30 -1.31 -30.39
C ILE A 314 18.39 -0.09 -30.12
N PHE A 315 17.29 -0.28 -29.38
CA PHE A 315 16.23 0.73 -29.20
C PHE A 315 16.04 1.23 -27.76
N THR A 316 16.78 0.70 -26.76
CA THR A 316 16.71 1.19 -25.37
C THR A 316 17.94 2.01 -25.03
N SER A 317 17.74 3.18 -24.41
CA SER A 317 18.88 3.99 -23.95
C SER A 317 19.48 3.40 -22.68
N LYS A 318 20.78 3.65 -22.44
CA LYS A 318 21.44 3.28 -21.18
C LYS A 318 20.76 3.91 -19.95
N GLU A 319 20.19 5.10 -20.11
CA GLU A 319 19.46 5.79 -19.06
C GLU A 319 18.18 5.05 -18.68
N GLN A 320 17.40 4.58 -19.67
CA GLN A 320 16.21 3.76 -19.42
C GLN A 320 16.55 2.43 -18.76
N GLU A 321 17.68 1.81 -19.11
CA GLU A 321 18.16 0.59 -18.43
C GLU A 321 18.45 0.85 -16.93
N TYR A 322 19.02 2.01 -16.61
CA TYR A 322 19.26 2.39 -15.22
C TYR A 322 17.98 2.70 -14.45
N GLU A 323 17.00 3.35 -15.07
CA GLU A 323 15.67 3.57 -14.49
C GLU A 323 14.98 2.25 -14.19
N GLN A 324 14.98 1.33 -15.15
CA GLN A 324 14.39 0.00 -14.97
C GLN A 324 15.09 -0.77 -13.85
N ARG A 325 16.43 -0.74 -13.79
CA ARG A 325 17.19 -1.41 -12.72
C ARG A 325 16.89 -0.82 -11.35
N ALA A 326 16.87 0.50 -11.22
CA ALA A 326 16.53 1.17 -9.97
C ALA A 326 15.09 0.85 -9.53
N LEU A 327 14.14 0.77 -10.47
CA LEU A 327 12.76 0.43 -10.17
C LEU A 327 12.61 -1.04 -9.73
N VAL A 328 13.36 -1.99 -10.31
CA VAL A 328 13.38 -3.37 -9.82
C VAL A 328 13.98 -3.47 -8.41
N LEU A 329 15.03 -2.71 -8.10
CA LEU A 329 15.58 -2.61 -6.74
C LEU A 329 14.54 -2.04 -5.76
N LYS A 330 13.83 -0.98 -6.14
CA LYS A 330 12.75 -0.40 -5.32
C LYS A 330 11.62 -1.40 -5.07
N ARG A 331 11.24 -2.21 -6.07
CA ARG A 331 10.26 -3.31 -5.91
C ARG A 331 10.78 -4.40 -4.97
N LEU A 332 12.04 -4.81 -5.11
CA LEU A 332 12.68 -5.77 -4.20
C LEU A 332 12.61 -5.26 -2.75
N ALA A 333 13.01 -4.01 -2.52
CA ALA A 333 12.92 -3.37 -1.22
C ALA A 333 11.48 -3.37 -0.69
N PHE A 334 10.49 -3.03 -1.52
CA PHE A 334 9.10 -3.02 -1.08
C PHE A 334 8.58 -4.40 -0.69
N ILE A 335 8.94 -5.45 -1.44
CA ILE A 335 8.54 -6.83 -1.12
C ILE A 335 9.12 -7.29 0.21
N ILE A 336 10.41 -7.02 0.45
CA ILE A 336 11.05 -7.32 1.74
C ILE A 336 10.41 -6.49 2.86
N PHE A 337 10.05 -5.24 2.58
CA PHE A 337 9.33 -4.40 3.53
C PHE A 337 7.94 -4.95 3.89
N CYS A 338 7.25 -5.59 2.95
CA CYS A 338 5.94 -6.16 3.18
C CYS A 338 5.94 -7.47 3.96
N SER A 339 7.08 -8.17 4.05
CA SER A 339 7.19 -9.50 4.64
C SER A 339 7.33 -9.50 6.17
N GLU A 340 7.21 -10.69 6.75
CA GLU A 340 7.63 -10.93 8.13
C GLU A 340 9.16 -10.79 8.28
N VAL A 341 9.61 -10.56 9.53
CA VAL A 341 11.03 -10.48 9.86
C VAL A 341 11.72 -11.79 9.49
N ASP A 342 12.89 -11.70 8.87
CA ASP A 342 13.73 -12.82 8.43
C ASP A 342 13.10 -13.75 7.38
N GLN A 343 11.94 -13.42 6.81
CA GLN A 343 11.27 -14.27 5.80
C GLN A 343 12.18 -14.62 4.62
N TYR A 344 13.07 -13.69 4.23
CA TYR A 344 13.99 -13.84 3.10
C TYR A 344 15.45 -14.13 3.48
N HIS A 345 15.75 -14.52 4.74
CA HIS A 345 17.13 -14.74 5.19
C HIS A 345 17.93 -15.70 4.29
N LYS A 346 17.28 -16.72 3.71
CA LYS A 346 17.92 -17.71 2.80
C LYS A 346 18.43 -17.09 1.50
N TYR A 347 17.84 -15.97 1.07
CA TYR A 347 18.21 -15.25 -0.14
C TYR A 347 19.21 -14.12 0.12
N MET A 348 19.62 -13.89 1.38
CA MET A 348 20.53 -12.79 1.74
C MET A 348 21.86 -12.78 0.98
N PRO A 349 22.54 -13.93 0.74
CA PRO A 349 23.76 -13.92 -0.07
C PRO A 349 23.52 -13.39 -1.48
N GLU A 350 22.42 -13.80 -2.12
CA GLU A 350 22.04 -13.36 -3.47
C GLU A 350 21.63 -11.88 -3.47
N ILE A 351 20.84 -11.44 -2.48
CA ILE A 351 20.47 -10.03 -2.30
C ILE A 351 21.72 -9.16 -2.16
N GLN A 352 22.65 -9.55 -1.27
CA GLN A 352 23.90 -8.83 -1.07
C GLN A 352 24.72 -8.74 -2.36
N GLU A 353 24.84 -9.84 -3.10
CA GLU A 353 25.55 -9.86 -4.37
C GLU A 353 24.90 -8.90 -5.39
N GLN A 354 23.57 -8.88 -5.51
CA GLN A 354 22.87 -7.97 -6.42
C GLN A 354 23.05 -6.49 -6.05
N LEU A 355 23.01 -6.17 -4.75
CA LEU A 355 23.28 -4.80 -4.27
C LEU A 355 24.73 -4.38 -4.55
N ALA A 356 25.70 -5.24 -4.24
CA ALA A 356 27.11 -4.99 -4.51
C ALA A 356 27.39 -4.81 -6.02
N ASN A 357 26.80 -5.65 -6.86
CA ASN A 357 26.92 -5.55 -8.33
C ASN A 357 26.25 -4.29 -8.89
N SER A 358 25.27 -3.73 -8.19
CA SER A 358 24.62 -2.47 -8.57
C SER A 358 25.45 -1.24 -8.21
N LEU A 359 26.26 -1.33 -7.15
CA LEU A 359 27.20 -0.29 -6.74
C LEU A 359 28.50 -0.29 -7.57
N ARG A 360 28.94 -1.46 -8.07
CA ARG A 360 30.19 -1.64 -8.83
C ARG A 360 30.12 -1.26 -10.32
N LEU A 361 29.12 -0.47 -10.72
CA LEU A 361 29.01 -0.02 -12.11
C LEU A 361 30.22 0.86 -12.50
N PRO A 362 30.68 0.82 -13.77
CA PRO A 362 31.84 1.61 -14.23
C PRO A 362 31.69 3.12 -14.02
N GLN A 363 30.45 3.59 -13.97
CA GLN A 363 30.08 4.96 -13.63
C GLN A 363 29.06 4.91 -12.50
N VAL A 364 29.17 5.85 -11.57
CA VAL A 364 28.21 5.99 -10.49
C VAL A 364 26.89 6.51 -11.05
N VAL A 365 25.80 5.79 -10.78
CA VAL A 365 24.45 6.15 -11.24
C VAL A 365 23.60 6.52 -10.01
N PRO A 366 23.31 7.81 -9.78
CA PRO A 366 22.66 8.26 -8.54
C PRO A 366 21.28 7.64 -8.29
N LEU A 367 20.51 7.37 -9.35
CA LEU A 367 19.21 6.73 -9.23
C LEU A 367 19.32 5.29 -8.68
N ILE A 368 20.32 4.53 -9.15
CA ILE A 368 20.60 3.17 -8.67
C ILE A 368 21.11 3.22 -7.23
N GLN A 369 22.03 4.15 -6.92
CA GLN A 369 22.53 4.31 -5.54
C GLN A 369 21.41 4.63 -4.55
N SER A 370 20.51 5.54 -4.90
CA SER A 370 19.36 5.88 -4.06
C SER A 370 18.48 4.65 -3.78
N ALA A 371 18.22 3.83 -4.82
CA ALA A 371 17.47 2.59 -4.66
C ALA A 371 18.20 1.54 -3.80
N VAL A 372 19.54 1.45 -3.90
CA VAL A 372 20.35 0.57 -3.04
C VAL A 372 20.32 1.04 -1.58
N PHE A 373 20.40 2.34 -1.31
CA PHE A 373 20.28 2.87 0.06
C PHE A 373 18.90 2.60 0.66
N LEU A 374 17.83 2.74 -0.13
CA LEU A 374 16.49 2.33 0.28
C LEU A 374 16.44 0.82 0.61
N CYS A 375 17.06 -0.04 -0.21
CA CYS A 375 17.17 -1.48 0.08
C CYS A 375 17.89 -1.73 1.42
N PHE A 376 19.01 -1.04 1.69
CA PHE A 376 19.71 -1.17 2.97
C PHE A 376 18.81 -0.77 4.15
N ARG A 377 18.06 0.33 4.05
CA ARG A 377 17.13 0.76 5.10
C ARG A 377 16.08 -0.31 5.40
N VAL A 378 15.50 -0.91 4.36
CA VAL A 378 14.54 -2.01 4.54
C VAL A 378 15.19 -3.23 5.16
N LEU A 379 16.38 -3.64 4.67
CA LEU A 379 17.07 -4.82 5.16
C LEU A 379 17.45 -4.69 6.64
N LEU A 380 17.94 -3.52 7.06
CA LEU A 380 18.25 -3.25 8.46
C LEU A 380 17.01 -3.26 9.37
N LEU A 381 15.80 -3.08 8.81
CA LEU A 381 14.54 -3.12 9.56
C LEU A 381 13.89 -4.52 9.56
N ARG A 382 14.05 -5.29 8.49
CA ARG A 382 13.33 -6.56 8.26
C ARG A 382 14.20 -7.82 8.43
N MET A 383 15.50 -7.66 8.60
CA MET A 383 16.42 -8.78 8.83
C MET A 383 17.10 -8.61 10.19
N SER A 384 17.20 -9.70 10.94
CA SER A 384 17.92 -9.77 12.21
C SER A 384 19.40 -9.42 12.03
N ALA A 385 20.02 -8.91 13.10
CA ALA A 385 21.40 -8.40 13.10
C ALA A 385 22.42 -9.38 12.51
N ASP A 386 22.26 -10.68 12.78
CA ASP A 386 23.14 -11.74 12.27
C ASP A 386 23.12 -11.81 10.74
N HIS A 387 21.95 -11.62 10.13
CA HIS A 387 21.76 -11.73 8.69
C HIS A 387 22.27 -10.52 7.91
N VAL A 388 22.38 -9.34 8.53
CA VAL A 388 22.88 -8.11 7.90
C VAL A 388 24.36 -7.84 8.19
N THR A 389 25.03 -8.69 8.97
CA THR A 389 26.42 -8.47 9.41
C THR A 389 27.37 -8.23 8.23
N SER A 390 27.24 -9.00 7.15
CA SER A 390 28.07 -8.91 5.95
C SER A 390 27.81 -7.67 5.08
N LEU A 391 26.71 -6.94 5.33
CA LEU A 391 26.37 -5.71 4.58
C LEU A 391 27.10 -4.48 5.12
N TRP A 392 27.47 -4.46 6.41
CA TRP A 392 28.05 -3.28 7.06
C TRP A 392 29.28 -2.72 6.35
N PRO A 393 30.29 -3.51 5.92
CA PRO A 393 31.43 -2.96 5.19
C PRO A 393 31.03 -2.19 3.93
N ILE A 394 30.00 -2.66 3.22
CA ILE A 394 29.48 -2.02 2.00
C ILE A 394 28.71 -0.75 2.38
N ILE A 395 27.78 -0.85 3.34
CA ILE A 395 26.95 0.27 3.81
C ILE A 395 27.85 1.44 4.25
N ILE A 396 28.84 1.15 5.10
CA ILE A 396 29.73 2.18 5.65
C ILE A 396 30.59 2.80 4.57
N ALA A 397 31.17 2.00 3.67
CA ALA A 397 31.98 2.51 2.57
C ALA A 397 31.19 3.49 1.69
N GLU A 398 29.98 3.13 1.27
CA GLU A 398 29.15 3.99 0.43
C GLU A 398 28.67 5.24 1.17
N MET A 399 28.26 5.12 2.44
CA MET A 399 27.88 6.29 3.25
C MET A 399 29.02 7.29 3.39
N VAL A 400 30.24 6.82 3.67
CA VAL A 400 31.43 7.67 3.78
C VAL A 400 31.70 8.39 2.46
N GLN A 401 31.58 7.72 1.31
CA GLN A 401 31.76 8.36 0.00
C GLN A 401 30.75 9.50 -0.23
N VAL A 402 29.47 9.27 0.10
CA VAL A 402 28.44 10.31 -0.03
C VAL A 402 28.72 11.50 0.89
N PHE A 403 29.07 11.27 2.16
CA PHE A 403 29.36 12.37 3.08
C PHE A 403 30.62 13.14 2.68
N LEU A 404 31.68 12.47 2.20
CA LEU A 404 32.85 13.13 1.64
C LEU A 404 32.49 13.98 0.40
N SER A 405 31.58 13.49 -0.45
CA SER A 405 31.08 14.25 -1.59
C SER A 405 30.30 15.51 -1.16
N ILE A 406 29.49 15.43 -0.09
CA ILE A 406 28.81 16.58 0.49
C ILE A 406 29.81 17.59 1.05
N GLU A 407 30.82 17.13 1.81
CA GLU A 407 31.89 17.99 2.32
C GLU A 407 32.63 18.69 1.16
N GLN A 408 32.95 17.95 0.10
CA GLN A 408 33.59 18.49 -1.08
C GLN A 408 32.75 19.59 -1.75
N GLU A 409 31.44 19.37 -1.91
CA GLU A 409 30.50 20.36 -2.46
C GLU A 409 30.40 21.62 -1.60
N LEU A 410 30.49 21.50 -0.27
CA LEU A 410 30.48 22.64 0.64
C LEU A 410 31.83 23.38 0.69
N LEU A 411 32.91 22.71 0.31
CA LEU A 411 34.26 23.27 0.26
C LEU A 411 34.60 23.93 -1.08
N THR A 412 33.88 23.65 -2.18
CA THR A 412 34.11 24.34 -3.46
C THR A 412 34.03 25.86 -3.23
N ASP A 413 35.13 26.57 -3.51
CA ASP A 413 35.40 28.00 -3.21
C ASP A 413 36.12 28.36 -1.88
N THR A 414 36.65 27.38 -1.13
CA THR A 414 37.46 27.61 0.09
C THR A 414 38.96 27.32 -0.13
N GLU A 415 39.87 27.95 0.64
CA GLU A 415 41.32 27.67 0.55
C GLU A 415 41.65 26.22 0.98
N GLU A 416 40.87 25.62 1.88
CA GLU A 416 41.01 24.22 2.31
C GLU A 416 40.78 23.21 1.16
N PHE A 417 39.90 23.55 0.21
CA PHE A 417 39.61 22.71 -0.97
C PHE A 417 40.87 22.41 -1.80
N SER A 418 41.76 23.39 -1.94
CA SER A 418 43.02 23.27 -2.70
C SER A 418 44.04 22.32 -2.06
N GLN A 419 43.88 22.00 -0.77
CA GLN A 419 44.69 21.00 -0.06
C GLN A 419 44.02 19.62 -0.12
N HIS A 420 42.69 19.57 0.00
CA HIS A 420 41.91 18.33 -0.01
C HIS A 420 41.92 17.59 -1.36
N ILE A 421 41.91 18.32 -2.48
CA ILE A 421 42.06 17.76 -3.85
C ILE A 421 43.34 16.94 -4.00
N ARG A 422 44.45 17.36 -3.35
CA ARG A 422 45.74 16.67 -3.40
C ARG A 422 45.78 15.37 -2.59
N MET A 423 44.91 15.22 -1.59
CA MET A 423 44.79 13.97 -0.82
C MET A 423 43.86 12.96 -1.51
N LEU A 424 42.78 13.43 -2.13
CA LEU A 424 41.80 12.56 -2.83
C LEU A 424 42.30 11.98 -4.15
N SER A 425 43.24 12.65 -4.84
CA SER A 425 43.81 12.17 -6.11
C SER A 425 44.59 10.86 -6.03
N GLY A 426 44.86 10.34 -4.82
CA GLY A 426 45.54 9.06 -4.59
C GLY A 426 44.62 7.84 -4.43
N LEU A 427 43.30 8.03 -4.35
CA LEU A 427 42.31 6.95 -4.30
C LEU A 427 41.66 6.80 -5.68
N ASP A 428 41.51 5.58 -6.18
CA ASP A 428 40.78 5.24 -7.42
C ASP A 428 39.31 5.68 -7.31
N THR A 429 39.04 6.96 -7.59
CA THR A 429 37.77 7.58 -7.23
C THR A 429 36.96 7.85 -8.49
N ALA A 430 36.21 6.84 -8.93
CA ALA A 430 35.20 6.97 -10.00
C ALA A 430 34.17 8.09 -9.74
N TRP A 431 34.04 8.52 -8.48
CA TRP A 431 33.21 9.65 -8.03
C TRP A 431 33.81 11.03 -8.34
N VAL A 432 35.14 11.15 -8.44
CA VAL A 432 35.84 12.45 -8.54
C VAL A 432 36.37 12.71 -9.96
N THR A 433 36.67 11.67 -10.75
CA THR A 433 37.40 11.82 -12.02
C THR A 433 36.55 11.76 -13.29
N ASN A 434 35.27 11.40 -13.22
CA ASN A 434 34.42 11.21 -14.41
C ASN A 434 33.44 12.36 -14.70
N THR A 435 33.76 13.58 -14.28
CA THR A 435 33.09 14.79 -14.76
C THR A 435 33.65 15.19 -16.12
N SER A 436 33.31 14.46 -17.19
CA SER A 436 33.58 14.89 -18.57
C SER A 436 32.80 16.16 -18.95
N ASN A 437 31.82 16.56 -18.13
CA ASN A 437 31.25 17.91 -18.06
C ASN A 437 31.55 18.52 -16.68
N GLY A 438 32.76 19.08 -16.52
CA GLY A 438 33.31 19.60 -15.25
C GLY A 438 32.34 20.46 -14.43
N LEU A 439 32.52 20.46 -13.11
CA LEU A 439 31.96 21.43 -12.13
C LEU A 439 30.42 21.68 -12.12
N TYR A 440 29.65 21.14 -13.07
CA TYR A 440 28.21 21.39 -13.25
C TYR A 440 27.31 20.19 -12.86
N SER A 441 27.87 19.11 -12.30
CA SER A 441 27.08 18.01 -11.73
C SER A 441 26.65 18.28 -10.27
N TYR A 442 27.30 19.25 -9.61
CA TYR A 442 26.95 19.72 -8.27
C TYR A 442 25.57 20.41 -8.32
N GLY A 443 24.55 19.75 -7.77
CA GLY A 443 23.16 20.22 -7.80
C GLY A 443 22.20 19.46 -8.72
N HIS A 444 22.63 18.39 -9.40
CA HIS A 444 21.70 17.53 -10.15
C HIS A 444 20.68 16.87 -9.18
N PRO A 445 19.37 16.89 -9.47
CA PRO A 445 18.33 16.41 -8.55
C PRO A 445 18.54 14.94 -8.13
N HIS A 446 19.06 14.10 -9.02
CA HIS A 446 19.34 12.69 -8.69
C HIS A 446 20.45 12.51 -7.63
N TRP A 447 21.46 13.39 -7.60
CA TRP A 447 22.49 13.36 -6.55
C TRP A 447 21.94 13.83 -5.20
N ARG A 448 20.97 14.75 -5.20
CA ARG A 448 20.25 15.15 -3.97
C ARG A 448 19.49 13.98 -3.37
N MET A 449 18.86 13.15 -4.20
CA MET A 449 18.18 11.94 -3.73
C MET A 449 19.15 10.96 -3.04
N VAL A 450 20.36 10.79 -3.56
CA VAL A 450 21.41 9.97 -2.92
C VAL A 450 21.81 10.52 -1.56
N GLN A 451 22.04 11.83 -1.48
CA GLN A 451 22.39 12.52 -0.23
C GLN A 451 21.27 12.36 0.82
N LEU A 452 20.01 12.51 0.41
CA LEU A 452 18.84 12.33 1.26
C LEU A 452 18.69 10.88 1.73
N GLU A 453 18.78 9.88 0.85
CA GLU A 453 18.65 8.48 1.24
C GLU A 453 19.80 8.01 2.15
N THR A 454 20.99 8.57 1.97
CA THR A 454 22.14 8.34 2.87
C THR A 454 21.89 8.95 4.25
N ALA A 455 21.37 10.18 4.30
CA ALA A 455 20.96 10.84 5.54
C ALA A 455 19.91 10.02 6.30
N LYS A 456 18.83 9.60 5.63
CA LYS A 456 17.80 8.74 6.23
C LYS A 456 18.33 7.37 6.67
N LEU A 457 19.31 6.81 5.97
CA LEU A 457 19.98 5.57 6.40
C LEU A 457 20.80 5.77 7.68
N LEU A 458 21.54 6.87 7.77
CA LEU A 458 22.26 7.23 8.99
C LEU A 458 21.28 7.46 10.16
N GLU A 459 20.18 8.16 9.90
CA GLU A 459 19.13 8.39 10.89
C GLU A 459 18.55 7.08 11.40
N LEU A 460 18.18 6.16 10.50
CA LEU A 460 17.69 4.83 10.85
C LEU A 460 18.68 4.08 11.76
N GLY A 461 19.97 4.08 11.40
CA GLY A 461 21.02 3.47 12.21
C GLY A 461 21.15 4.12 13.60
N CYS A 462 20.95 5.43 13.68
CA CYS A 462 20.97 6.15 14.95
C CYS A 462 19.73 5.83 15.80
N VAL A 463 18.53 5.90 15.22
CA VAL A 463 17.22 5.77 15.90
C VAL A 463 16.99 4.37 16.44
N LEU A 464 17.35 3.33 15.69
CA LEU A 464 17.13 1.96 16.11
C LEU A 464 18.03 1.58 17.31
N PRO A 465 17.49 0.86 18.31
CA PRO A 465 18.24 0.48 19.49
C PRO A 465 19.38 -0.50 19.15
N ALA A 466 20.43 -0.48 19.98
CA ALA A 466 21.58 -1.38 19.83
C ALA A 466 21.22 -2.88 19.94
N THR A 467 20.06 -3.21 20.52
CA THR A 467 19.52 -4.57 20.54
C THR A 467 19.08 -5.05 19.14
N ILE A 468 18.72 -4.12 18.25
CA ILE A 468 18.32 -4.41 16.87
C ILE A 468 19.52 -4.23 15.92
N LEU A 469 20.29 -3.14 16.07
CA LEU A 469 21.47 -2.84 15.25
C LEU A 469 22.76 -2.74 16.09
N PRO A 470 23.25 -3.86 16.69
CA PRO A 470 24.45 -3.83 17.53
C PRO A 470 25.70 -3.42 16.76
N HIS A 471 25.85 -3.88 15.52
CA HIS A 471 27.02 -3.60 14.68
C HIS A 471 27.16 -2.12 14.31
N PHE A 472 26.06 -1.36 14.18
CA PHE A 472 26.14 0.07 13.89
C PHE A 472 26.94 0.82 14.96
N GLN A 473 26.87 0.39 16.22
CA GLN A 473 27.59 1.02 17.33
C GLN A 473 29.11 1.01 17.13
N MET A 474 29.65 0.03 16.38
CA MET A 474 31.08 -0.04 16.05
C MET A 474 31.51 1.00 15.02
N TYR A 475 30.59 1.51 14.21
CA TYR A 475 30.86 2.46 13.12
C TYR A 475 30.33 3.86 13.41
N ARG A 476 29.45 4.00 14.40
CA ARG A 476 28.77 5.24 14.77
C ARG A 476 29.72 6.43 14.92
N TRP A 477 30.89 6.21 15.51
CA TRP A 477 31.92 7.23 15.75
C TRP A 477 32.39 7.94 14.46
N ALA A 478 32.31 7.27 13.30
CA ALA A 478 32.70 7.87 12.03
C ALA A 478 31.75 9.00 11.61
N PHE A 479 30.47 8.91 12.00
CA PHE A 479 29.41 9.78 11.49
C PHE A 479 28.95 10.80 12.50
N VAL A 480 28.71 10.42 13.75
CA VAL A 480 28.11 11.27 14.78
C VAL A 480 28.96 11.28 16.06
N SER A 481 29.03 12.44 16.74
CA SER A 481 29.74 12.58 18.01
C SER A 481 29.04 11.84 19.15
N SER A 482 29.84 11.36 20.12
CA SER A 482 29.30 10.84 21.38
C SER A 482 28.92 12.01 22.31
N GLN A 483 27.80 11.91 23.03
CA GLN A 483 27.37 12.95 23.99
C GLN A 483 28.45 13.30 25.03
N ASN A 484 29.29 12.33 25.40
CA ASN A 484 30.33 12.51 26.42
C ASN A 484 31.51 13.38 25.95
N GLU A 485 31.71 13.56 24.64
CA GLU A 485 32.81 14.39 24.13
C GLU A 485 32.48 15.90 24.18
N ASN A 486 31.20 16.26 24.12
CA ASN A 486 30.77 17.66 24.15
C ASN A 486 30.75 18.27 25.57
N LEU A 487 30.74 17.46 26.63
CA LEU A 487 30.77 17.94 28.02
C LEU A 487 32.16 18.44 28.47
N HIS A 488 33.25 17.99 27.82
CA HIS A 488 34.62 18.31 28.26
C HIS A 488 35.16 19.66 27.77
N LYS A 489 34.35 20.52 27.14
CA LYS A 489 34.79 21.87 26.73
C LYS A 489 34.90 22.88 27.88
N THR A 490 34.74 22.46 29.14
CA THR A 490 34.88 23.34 30.31
C THR A 490 36.00 22.85 31.25
N GLY A 491 37.26 23.05 30.84
CA GLY A 491 38.38 22.94 31.78
C GLY A 491 39.74 22.69 31.16
N GLY A 492 40.57 23.74 31.11
CA GLY A 492 42.00 23.71 31.39
C GLY A 492 42.93 22.78 30.60
N TYR A 493 43.74 23.41 29.75
CA TYR A 493 45.13 23.04 29.36
C TYR A 493 45.41 21.73 28.62
N ASP A 494 45.93 21.91 27.39
CA ASP A 494 46.93 21.09 26.71
C ASP A 494 46.74 19.57 26.64
N GLU A 495 45.83 19.12 25.76
CA GLU A 495 46.16 18.05 24.80
C GLU A 495 45.47 18.35 23.46
N LYS A 496 46.16 19.04 22.53
CA LYS A 496 45.83 18.96 21.10
C LYS A 496 46.16 17.56 20.56
N LYS A 497 45.48 16.53 21.05
CA LYS A 497 45.36 15.28 20.28
C LYS A 497 44.38 15.57 19.16
N MET A 498 44.77 15.28 17.92
CA MET A 498 43.88 15.29 16.76
C MET A 498 42.76 14.27 16.99
N ALA A 499 41.72 14.67 17.73
CA ALA A 499 40.51 13.88 17.86
C ALA A 499 39.86 13.83 16.47
N PHE A 500 39.52 12.62 16.02
CA PHE A 500 38.81 12.44 14.76
C PHE A 500 37.48 13.20 14.84
N ILE A 501 37.16 14.01 13.83
CA ILE A 501 35.90 14.76 13.76
C ILE A 501 34.92 13.97 12.87
N PRO A 502 33.76 13.55 13.41
CA PRO A 502 32.77 12.81 12.64
C PRO A 502 32.24 13.58 11.42
N HIS A 503 31.80 12.85 10.39
CA HIS A 503 31.34 13.43 9.13
C HIS A 503 30.17 14.43 9.30
N VAL A 504 29.16 14.09 10.10
CA VAL A 504 28.00 14.99 10.34
C VAL A 504 28.45 16.30 10.98
N SER A 505 29.40 16.24 11.93
CA SER A 505 29.92 17.44 12.60
C SER A 505 30.69 18.33 11.62
N ARG A 506 31.51 17.75 10.74
CA ARG A 506 32.20 18.50 9.67
C ARG A 506 31.23 19.15 8.71
N ILE A 507 30.24 18.39 8.22
CA ILE A 507 29.22 18.90 7.30
C ILE A 507 28.41 20.02 7.96
N SER A 508 27.97 19.83 9.21
CA SER A 508 27.23 20.86 9.96
C SER A 508 28.03 22.16 10.06
N GLN A 509 29.31 22.10 10.42
CA GLN A 509 30.17 23.29 10.51
C GLN A 509 30.35 23.99 9.15
N LEU A 510 30.54 23.22 8.08
CA LEU A 510 30.65 23.77 6.73
C LEU A 510 29.33 24.41 6.29
N MET A 511 28.18 23.81 6.63
CA MET A 511 26.87 24.39 6.37
C MET A 511 26.63 25.67 7.19
N ASP A 512 27.05 25.72 8.47
CA ASP A 512 26.97 26.92 9.31
C ASP A 512 27.77 28.09 8.70
N LEU A 513 28.91 27.80 8.08
CA LEU A 513 29.76 28.78 7.40
C LEU A 513 29.14 29.26 6.06
N ARG A 514 28.44 28.37 5.36
CA ARG A 514 27.92 28.62 4.01
C ARG A 514 26.51 29.19 3.99
N TYR A 515 25.66 28.83 4.95
CA TYR A 515 24.23 29.14 4.97
C TYR A 515 23.84 29.95 6.20
N THR A 516 23.08 31.02 6.00
CA THR A 516 22.66 31.95 7.06
C THR A 516 21.23 31.69 7.58
N SER A 517 20.47 30.79 6.93
CA SER A 517 19.08 30.48 7.27
C SER A 517 18.68 29.06 6.85
N HIS A 518 17.64 28.49 7.47
CA HIS A 518 17.10 27.18 7.11
C HIS A 518 16.08 27.34 5.97
N SER A 519 16.20 26.54 4.91
CA SER A 519 15.24 26.51 3.79
C SER A 519 14.25 25.35 3.97
N PRO A 520 12.94 25.53 3.66
CA PRO A 520 11.90 24.51 3.84
C PRO A 520 11.66 23.63 2.59
N SER A 521 12.50 23.71 1.54
CA SER A 521 12.34 22.89 0.31
C SER A 521 13.20 21.61 0.38
N ILE A 522 13.34 20.81 -0.68
CA ILE A 522 14.38 19.75 -0.79
C ILE A 522 15.04 19.84 -2.18
N ASN A 523 15.23 21.07 -2.66
CA ASN A 523 15.81 21.34 -3.97
C ASN A 523 17.29 21.70 -3.89
N THR A 524 17.79 21.99 -2.68
CA THR A 524 19.13 22.51 -2.44
C THR A 524 19.82 21.76 -1.29
N LEU A 525 21.15 21.78 -1.26
CA LEU A 525 21.90 21.19 -0.14
C LEU A 525 21.57 21.84 1.21
N GLN A 526 21.19 23.12 1.19
CA GLN A 526 20.73 23.90 2.34
C GLN A 526 19.51 23.28 3.04
N ASP A 527 18.71 22.50 2.33
CA ASP A 527 17.52 21.87 2.90
C ASP A 527 17.86 20.71 3.86
N LEU A 528 19.03 20.07 3.69
CA LEU A 528 19.55 19.09 4.64
C LEU A 528 20.20 19.73 5.88
N TYR A 529 20.30 21.07 5.92
CA TYR A 529 20.97 21.77 7.01
C TYR A 529 20.34 21.49 8.38
N GLY A 530 19.01 21.52 8.47
CA GLY A 530 18.30 21.21 9.71
C GLY A 530 18.57 19.78 10.20
N PHE A 531 18.69 18.84 9.28
CA PHE A 531 19.05 17.44 9.58
C PHE A 531 20.47 17.34 10.15
N PHE A 532 21.47 17.89 9.45
CA PHE A 532 22.87 17.84 9.90
C PHE A 532 23.11 18.62 11.20
N SER A 533 22.43 19.75 11.37
CA SER A 533 22.47 20.56 12.60
C SER A 533 21.85 19.81 13.79
N THR A 534 20.71 19.14 13.58
CA THR A 534 20.07 18.34 14.64
C THR A 534 20.95 17.16 15.05
N LEU A 535 21.46 16.39 14.08
CA LEU A 535 22.32 15.24 14.36
C LEU A 535 23.69 15.64 14.94
N SER A 536 24.20 16.85 14.65
CA SER A 536 25.47 17.33 15.21
C SER A 536 25.34 17.80 16.66
N MET A 537 24.18 18.33 17.05
CA MET A 537 23.96 18.95 18.37
C MET A 537 23.38 18.00 19.42
N ARG A 538 22.42 17.15 19.05
CA ARG A 538 21.63 16.41 20.03
C ARG A 538 21.26 15.03 19.50
N TRP A 539 21.75 14.00 20.17
CA TRP A 539 21.26 12.64 20.00
C TRP A 539 20.53 12.21 21.28
N PRO A 540 19.40 11.47 21.24
CA PRO A 540 18.89 10.82 22.45
C PRO A 540 19.90 9.77 22.92
N SER A 541 20.62 10.04 24.01
CA SER A 541 21.28 9.01 24.81
C SER A 541 20.27 7.90 25.04
N HIS A 542 20.68 6.63 24.86
CA HIS A 542 19.87 5.43 25.12
C HIS A 542 18.82 5.75 26.16
N ILE A 543 17.60 5.88 25.66
CA ILE A 543 16.45 6.28 26.43
C ILE A 543 16.36 5.32 27.63
N SER A 544 16.70 5.82 28.80
CA SER A 544 16.55 5.10 30.06
C SER A 544 15.10 5.28 30.49
N TYR A 545 14.17 4.58 29.83
CA TYR A 545 12.77 4.55 30.24
C TYR A 545 12.41 3.21 30.87
N SER A 546 11.42 3.27 31.75
CA SER A 546 10.99 2.23 32.68
C SER A 546 10.36 0.99 32.02
N ASP A 547 10.13 1.01 30.70
CA ASP A 547 9.53 -0.10 29.93
C ASP A 547 10.09 -0.14 28.50
N THR A 548 11.33 -0.65 28.37
CA THR A 548 12.13 -0.62 27.14
C THR A 548 11.48 -1.29 25.92
N ASP A 549 10.61 -2.27 26.14
CA ASP A 549 10.01 -3.05 25.06
C ASP A 549 8.88 -2.29 24.37
N LYS A 550 8.05 -1.60 25.16
CA LYS A 550 6.96 -0.78 24.64
C LYS A 550 7.48 0.40 23.80
N ASP A 551 8.51 1.07 24.30
CA ASP A 551 9.11 2.21 23.61
C ASP A 551 9.84 1.78 22.33
N THR A 552 10.51 0.63 22.36
CA THR A 552 11.13 0.03 21.16
C THR A 552 10.06 -0.28 20.11
N LYS A 553 8.93 -0.86 20.51
CA LYS A 553 7.82 -1.15 19.60
C LYS A 553 7.25 0.12 18.97
N GLN A 554 7.00 1.16 19.75
CA GLN A 554 6.49 2.44 19.24
C GLN A 554 7.49 3.09 18.26
N CYS A 555 8.78 3.07 18.58
CA CYS A 555 9.83 3.55 17.68
C CYS A 555 9.85 2.79 16.36
N LEU A 556 9.70 1.46 16.40
CA LEU A 556 9.62 0.63 15.20
C LEU A 556 8.39 0.93 14.36
N GLU A 557 7.22 1.14 14.98
CA GLU A 557 5.99 1.51 14.29
C GLU A 557 6.14 2.85 13.55
N GLU A 558 6.77 3.85 14.17
CA GLU A 558 7.04 5.15 13.56
C GLU A 558 8.04 5.06 12.41
N VAL A 559 9.15 4.34 12.61
CA VAL A 559 10.15 4.09 11.57
C VAL A 559 9.55 3.34 10.38
N GLU A 560 8.74 2.30 10.63
CA GLU A 560 8.02 1.56 9.59
C GLU A 560 7.07 2.47 8.82
N TYR A 561 6.34 3.34 9.50
CA TYR A 561 5.43 4.28 8.86
C TYR A 561 6.17 5.27 7.94
N VAL A 562 7.24 5.89 8.43
CA VAL A 562 8.05 6.84 7.65
C VAL A 562 8.69 6.14 6.44
N LEU A 563 9.27 4.94 6.63
CA LEU A 563 9.86 4.16 5.55
C LEU A 563 8.83 3.73 4.51
N ALA A 564 7.59 3.42 4.93
CA ALA A 564 6.52 3.07 4.01
C ALA A 564 6.17 4.23 3.05
N LEU A 565 6.22 5.48 3.54
CA LEU A 565 5.95 6.67 2.73
C LEU A 565 7.05 6.94 1.69
N ASP A 566 8.30 6.54 1.96
CA ASP A 566 9.43 6.72 1.03
C ASP A 566 9.27 5.91 -0.27
N PHE A 567 8.41 4.90 -0.29
CA PHE A 567 8.08 4.17 -1.51
C PHE A 567 7.18 4.97 -2.46
N LEU A 568 6.34 5.86 -1.93
CA LEU A 568 5.30 6.50 -2.73
C LEU A 568 5.86 7.57 -3.67
N GLU A 569 5.25 7.66 -4.84
CA GLU A 569 5.52 8.68 -5.85
C GLU A 569 4.32 9.61 -6.00
N LYS A 570 4.56 10.84 -6.49
CA LYS A 570 3.48 11.80 -6.71
C LYS A 570 2.58 11.31 -7.86
N ILE A 571 1.27 11.44 -7.64
CA ILE A 571 0.21 11.22 -8.63
C ILE A 571 0.04 12.47 -9.50
#